data_AF-A0A9D5PUQ2-F1
#
_entry.id   AF-A0A9D5PUQ2-F1
#
_cell.length_a   1.000
_cell.length_b   1.000
_cell.length_c   1.000
_cell.angle_alpha   90.00
_cell.angle_beta   90.00
_cell.angle_gamma   90.00
#
_symmetry.space_group_name_H-M   'P 1'
#
loop_
_entity.id
_entity.type
_entity.pdbx_description
1 polymer ?
#
loop_
_entity_poly.entity_id
_entity_poly.type
_entity_poly.pdbx_seq_one_letter_code
_entity_poly.pdbx_strand_id
1 'polypeptide(L)' 'EVVHAYPDLTVHLTLFHARIAQGKPQKLEHNDIRWITPEEIPAYAFCPADVEILQEITKRYGKG' A
#
# COMPACT_ATOMS: atom_id res chain seq x y z
N GLU A 1 1.38 -5.82 10.14
CA GLU A 1 0.35 -6.86 9.97
C GLU A 1 -0.98 -6.22 10.31
N VAL A 2 -2.01 -6.46 9.49
CA VAL A 2 -3.37 -5.95 9.71
C VAL A 2 -4.37 -7.06 9.39
N VAL A 3 -5.40 -7.21 10.20
CA VAL A 3 -6.53 -8.11 9.95
C VAL A 3 -7.76 -7.24 9.71
N HIS A 4 -8.45 -7.44 8.60
CA HIS A 4 -9.67 -6.72 8.26
C HIS A 4 -10.79 -7.70 7.95
N ALA A 5 -11.93 -7.56 8.65
CA ALA A 5 -13.10 -8.41 8.45
C ALA A 5 -14.14 -7.69 7.58
N TYR A 6 -14.50 -8.33 6.47
CA TYR A 6 -15.68 -8.02 5.66
C TYR A 6 -16.85 -8.95 6.07
N PRO A 7 -18.10 -8.65 5.70
CA PRO A 7 -19.25 -9.49 6.05
C PRO A 7 -19.14 -10.95 5.60
N ASP A 8 -18.40 -11.21 4.53
CA ASP A 8 -18.28 -12.50 3.85
C ASP A 8 -16.90 -13.16 3.99
N LEU A 9 -15.85 -12.40 4.35
CA LEU A 9 -14.48 -12.92 4.47
C LEU A 9 -13.61 -12.10 5.43
N THR A 10 -12.54 -12.70 5.93
CA THR A 10 -11.49 -12.01 6.71
C THR A 10 -10.18 -12.01 5.94
N VAL A 11 -9.57 -10.83 5.78
CA VAL A 11 -8.28 -10.66 5.13
C VAL A 11 -7.19 -10.43 6.17
N HIS A 12 -6.07 -11.10 5.99
CA HIS A 12 -4.84 -10.89 6.74
C HIS A 12 -3.75 -10.34 5.82
N LEU A 13 -3.21 -9.17 6.15
CA LEU A 13 -2.24 -8.46 5.33
C LEU A 13 -0.91 -8.29 6.08
N THR A 14 0.18 -8.69 5.42
CA THR A 14 1.56 -8.42 5.88
C THR A 14 2.29 -7.57 4.84
N LEU A 15 2.75 -6.40 5.26
CA LEU A 15 3.54 -5.49 4.42
C LEU A 15 5.04 -5.70 4.68
N PHE A 16 5.83 -5.76 3.60
CA PHE A 16 7.29 -5.78 3.65
C PHE A 16 7.87 -4.48 3.09
N HIS A 17 8.81 -3.87 3.81
CA HIS A 17 9.58 -2.75 3.31
C HIS A 17 10.75 -3.28 2.46
N ALA A 18 10.69 -3.06 1.15
CA ALA A 18 11.66 -3.57 0.19
C ALA A 18 12.04 -2.52 -0.85
N ARG A 19 13.16 -2.77 -1.53
CA ARG A 19 13.65 -1.97 -2.68
C ARG A 19 13.90 -2.87 -3.87
N ILE A 20 13.81 -2.31 -5.06
CA ILE A 20 14.22 -3.01 -6.29
C ILE A 20 15.74 -3.19 -6.24
N ALA A 21 16.21 -4.43 -6.21
CA ALA A 21 17.63 -4.74 -6.26
C ALA A 21 18.19 -4.55 -7.67
N GLN A 22 17.44 -4.96 -8.69
CA GLN A 22 17.78 -4.86 -10.10
C GLN A 22 16.50 -4.92 -10.97
N GLY A 23 16.54 -4.31 -12.16
CA GLY A 23 15.43 -4.33 -13.12
C GLY A 23 14.43 -3.19 -12.93
N LYS A 24 13.28 -3.28 -13.61
CA LYS A 24 12.16 -2.33 -13.52
C LYS A 24 10.84 -3.09 -13.43
N PRO A 25 9.84 -2.62 -12.64
CA PRO A 25 8.53 -3.26 -12.60
C PRO A 25 7.86 -3.25 -13.97
N GLN A 26 7.17 -4.35 -14.29
CA GLN A 26 6.38 -4.49 -15.51
C GLN A 26 4.93 -4.83 -15.15
N LYS A 27 3.99 -4.23 -15.87
CA LYS A 27 2.56 -4.46 -15.72
C LYS A 27 2.14 -5.69 -16.52
N LEU A 28 2.29 -6.88 -15.92
CA LEU A 28 1.91 -8.14 -16.58
C LEU A 28 0.41 -8.46 -16.40
N GLU A 29 -0.13 -8.20 -15.21
CA GLU A 29 -1.56 -8.41 -14.89
C GLU A 29 -2.29 -7.10 -14.56
N HIS A 30 -1.57 -6.10 -14.07
CA HIS A 30 -2.15 -4.86 -13.52
C HIS A 30 -2.36 -3.82 -14.62
N ASN A 31 -3.51 -3.12 -14.59
CA ASN A 31 -3.81 -2.06 -15.56
C ASN A 31 -2.92 -0.81 -15.39
N ASP A 32 -2.57 -0.46 -14.14
CA ASP A 32 -1.70 0.67 -13.85
C ASP A 32 -0.73 0.40 -12.68
N ILE A 33 0.39 1.11 -12.68
CA ILE A 33 1.40 1.09 -11.61
C ILE A 33 1.98 2.49 -11.47
N ARG A 34 2.04 2.99 -10.24
CA ARG A 34 2.52 4.33 -9.96
C ARG A 34 3.45 4.31 -8.75
N TRP A 35 4.51 5.10 -8.86
CA TRP A 35 5.32 5.47 -7.71
C TRP A 35 4.73 6.75 -7.13
N ILE A 36 4.41 6.71 -5.84
CA ILE A 36 3.84 7.84 -5.12
C ILE A 36 4.64 8.09 -3.85
N THR A 37 4.66 9.34 -3.39
CA THR A 37 5.21 9.67 -2.08
C THR A 37 4.16 9.45 -0.98
N PRO A 38 4.57 9.34 0.30
CA PRO A 38 3.63 9.20 1.41
C PRO A 38 2.61 10.34 1.51
N GLU A 39 2.95 11.54 1.04
CA GLU A 39 2.05 12.71 1.02
C GLU A 39 1.00 12.63 -0.09
N GLU A 40 1.27 11.86 -1.15
CA GLU A 40 0.36 11.68 -2.27
C GLU A 40 -0.69 10.59 -2.00
N ILE A 41 -0.53 9.78 -0.95
CA ILE A 41 -1.46 8.71 -0.55
C ILE A 41 -2.94 9.18 -0.52
N PRO A 42 -3.30 10.34 0.07
CA PRO A 42 -4.69 10.80 0.12
C PRO A 42 -5.31 11.10 -1.26
N ALA A 43 -4.50 11.23 -2.31
CA ALA A 43 -4.97 11.47 -3.68
C ALA A 43 -5.47 10.18 -4.38
N TYR A 44 -5.36 9.02 -3.73
CA TYR A 44 -5.73 7.72 -4.28
C TYR A 44 -6.78 7.02 -3.43
N ALA A 45 -7.70 6.32 -4.10
CA ALA A 45 -8.69 5.48 -3.44
C ALA A 45 -8.10 4.08 -3.16
N PHE A 46 -7.66 3.87 -1.92
CA PHE A 46 -7.23 2.56 -1.42
C PHE A 46 -8.39 1.80 -0.78
N CYS A 47 -8.22 0.48 -0.58
CA CYS A 47 -9.25 -0.32 0.07
C CYS A 47 -9.28 -0.05 1.59
N PRO A 48 -10.42 -0.28 2.27
CA PRO A 48 -10.52 -0.10 3.71
C PRO A 48 -9.47 -0.90 4.52
N ALA A 49 -9.08 -2.08 4.04
CA ALA A 49 -8.07 -2.93 4.67
C ALA A 49 -6.65 -2.31 4.66
N ASP A 50 -6.39 -1.34 3.78
CA ASP A 50 -5.08 -0.69 3.65
C ASP A 50 -4.93 0.54 4.55
N VAL A 51 -6.03 1.10 5.08
CA VAL A 51 -6.03 2.41 5.77
C VAL A 51 -5.02 2.48 6.91
N GLU A 52 -4.98 1.46 7.78
CA GLU A 52 -4.05 1.40 8.90
C GLU A 52 -2.59 1.32 8.44
N ILE A 53 -2.33 0.57 7.36
CA ILE A 53 -1.01 0.43 6.75
C ILE A 53 -0.56 1.78 6.19
N LEU A 54 -1.44 2.47 5.47
CA LEU A 54 -1.16 3.76 4.84
C LEU A 54 -0.89 4.86 5.87
N GLN A 55 -1.66 4.89 6.97
CA GLN A 55 -1.41 5.80 8.09
C GLN A 55 -0.01 5.60 8.67
N GLU A 56 0.43 4.35 8.83
CA GLU A 56 1.77 4.06 9.34
C GLU A 56 2.87 4.44 8.33
N ILE A 57 2.64 4.27 7.03
CA ILE A 57 3.56 4.74 5.98
C ILE A 57 3.70 6.26 6.05
N THR A 58 2.59 7.00 6.09
CA THR A 58 2.60 8.47 6.21
C THR A 58 3.31 8.92 7.48
N LYS A 59 3.09 8.26 8.62
CA LYS A 59 3.76 8.59 9.88
C LYS A 59 5.27 8.34 9.83
N ARG A 60 5.71 7.24 9.20
CA ARG A 60 7.13 6.85 9.15
C ARG A 60 7.95 7.61 8.10
N TYR A 61 7.33 7.92 6.97
CA TYR A 61 8.04 8.41 5.78
C TYR A 61 7.53 9.75 5.26
N GLY A 62 6.40 10.25 5.78
CA GLY A 62 5.90 11.58 5.44
C GLY A 62 6.86 12.67 5.91
N LYS A 63 7.05 13.68 5.08
CA LYS A 63 7.78 14.90 5.44
C LYS A 63 6.87 15.78 6.28
N GLY A 64 7.37 16.23 7.44
CA GLY A 64 6.68 17.16 8.33
C GLY A 64 6.54 18.56 7.76
#